data_AF-A0A7J7KKY0-F1
#
_entry.id   AF-A0A7J7KKY0-F1
#
_cell.length_a   1.000
_cell.length_b   1.000
_cell.length_c   1.000
_cell.angle_alpha   90.00
_cell.angle_beta   90.00
_cell.angle_gamma   90.00
#
_symmetry.space_group_name_H-M   'P 1'
#
loop_
_entity.id
_entity.type
_entity.pdbx_description
1 polymer ?
#
loop_
_entity_poly.entity_id
_entity_poly.type
_entity_poly.pdbx_seq_one_letter_code
_entity_poly.pdbx_strand_id
1 'polypeptide(L)'
;MKVIKNHHPQMGMFASYFYKNVLFMLDARNPTASWGRADLANRFIDMINLIHQVLSDRSLPLHFNSKVNYLASESPTSISTVANYLGDIIKKGNYSSLLDRVP
;
A
#
# COMPACT_ATOMS: atom_id res chain seq x y z
N MET A 1 -5.33 5.67 4.60
CA MET A 1 -4.11 4.92 5.01
C MET A 1 -3.77 4.99 6.49
N LYS A 2 -3.58 6.17 7.12
CA LYS A 2 -3.24 6.25 8.56
C LYS A 2 -4.26 5.54 9.47
N VAL A 3 -5.55 5.72 9.19
CA VAL A 3 -6.64 5.04 9.93
C VAL A 3 -6.54 3.52 9.77
N ILE A 4 -6.36 3.03 8.54
CA ILE A 4 -6.19 1.60 8.24
C ILE A 4 -4.99 1.02 8.99
N LYS A 5 -3.84 1.71 8.99
CA LYS A 5 -2.68 1.31 9.79
C LYS A 5 -3.03 1.11 11.27
N ASN A 6 -3.84 2.00 11.84
CA ASN A 6 -4.18 1.94 13.26
C ASN A 6 -5.17 0.81 13.59
N HIS A 7 -6.04 0.43 12.65
CA HIS A 7 -7.03 -0.63 12.86
C HIS A 7 -6.54 -2.02 12.43
N HIS A 8 -5.48 -2.10 11.62
CA HIS A 8 -4.97 -3.37 11.09
C HIS A 8 -3.50 -3.55 11.50
N PRO A 9 -3.22 -4.27 12.60
CA PRO A 9 -1.87 -4.41 13.16
C PRO A 9 -0.81 -4.89 12.17
N GLN A 10 -1.20 -5.71 11.19
CA GLN A 10 -0.33 -6.18 10.11
C GLN A 10 0.25 -5.01 9.30
N MET A 11 -0.55 -3.96 9.07
CA MET A 11 -0.14 -2.73 8.38
C MET A 11 0.67 -1.78 9.27
N GLY A 12 0.78 -2.10 10.57
CA GLY A 12 1.44 -1.31 11.61
C GLY A 12 2.94 -1.12 11.38
N MET A 13 3.60 -2.08 10.72
CA MET A 13 5.04 -2.05 10.46
C MET A 13 5.47 -0.85 9.60
N PHE A 14 4.62 -0.39 8.69
CA PHE A 14 5.01 0.65 7.75
C PHE A 14 4.87 2.05 8.35
N ALA A 15 5.95 2.83 8.27
CA ALA A 15 5.92 4.25 8.63
C ALA A 15 5.09 5.06 7.63
N SER A 16 4.75 6.30 8.00
CA SER A 16 4.06 7.23 7.07
C SER A 16 4.84 7.45 5.77
N TYR A 17 6.18 7.33 5.82
CA TYR A 17 7.06 7.48 4.68
C TYR A 17 6.87 6.40 3.61
N PHE A 18 6.57 5.15 3.99
CA PHE A 18 6.23 4.07 3.05
C PHE A 18 5.04 4.46 2.18
N TYR A 19 3.93 4.86 2.80
CA TYR A 19 2.71 5.23 2.10
C TYR A 19 2.87 6.44 1.19
N LYS A 20 3.75 7.39 1.54
CA LYS A 20 4.09 8.52 0.68
C LYS A 20 4.83 8.06 -0.59
N ASN A 21 5.82 7.17 -0.45
CA ASN A 21 6.55 6.64 -1.61
C ASN A 21 5.65 5.83 -2.54
N VAL A 22 4.75 5.03 -1.98
CA VAL A 22 3.72 4.32 -2.76
C VAL A 22 2.81 5.31 -3.49
N LEU A 23 2.35 6.37 -2.82
CA LEU A 23 1.51 7.40 -3.45
C LEU A 23 2.22 8.09 -4.61
N PHE A 24 3.49 8.46 -4.44
CA PHE A 24 4.28 9.05 -5.52
C PHE A 24 4.52 8.07 -6.68
N MET A 25 4.74 6.78 -6.39
CA MET A 25 4.85 5.76 -7.43
C MET A 25 3.53 5.57 -8.18
N LEU A 26 2.40 5.62 -7.48
CA LEU A 26 1.07 5.53 -8.08
C LEU A 26 0.83 6.68 -9.06
N ASP A 27 1.12 7.92 -8.63
CA ASP A 27 0.98 9.11 -9.45
C ASP A 27 1.91 9.08 -10.67
N ALA A 28 3.17 8.66 -10.49
CA ALA A 28 4.14 8.52 -11.58
C ALA A 28 3.75 7.45 -12.61
N ARG A 29 3.06 6.37 -12.20
CA ARG A 29 2.58 5.32 -13.12
C ARG A 29 1.34 5.72 -13.90
N ASN A 30 0.55 6.66 -13.38
CA ASN A 30 -0.68 7.09 -14.02
C ASN A 30 -0.88 8.61 -13.85
N PRO A 31 -0.07 9.43 -14.54
CA PRO A 31 -0.06 10.89 -14.34
C PRO A 31 -1.34 11.59 -14.82
N THR A 32 -2.18 10.90 -15.59
CA THR A 32 -3.47 11.42 -16.08
C THR A 32 -4.63 11.00 -15.19
N ALA A 33 -4.38 10.24 -14.11
CA ALA A 33 -5.42 9.81 -13.19
C ALA A 33 -6.03 11.01 -12.46
N SER A 34 -7.37 11.09 -12.45
CA SER A 34 -8.07 12.08 -11.63
C SER A 34 -7.96 11.73 -10.14
N TRP A 35 -7.66 12.75 -9.34
CA TRP A 35 -7.67 12.74 -7.87
C TRP A 35 -8.92 13.43 -7.29
N GLY A 36 -9.95 13.63 -8.13
CA GLY A 36 -11.22 14.19 -7.71
C GLY A 36 -11.94 13.33 -6.67
N ARG A 37 -12.88 13.92 -5.93
CA ARG A 37 -13.64 13.22 -4.88
C ARG A 37 -14.34 11.96 -5.40
N ALA A 38 -14.89 12.01 -6.62
CA ALA A 38 -15.58 10.89 -7.25
C ALA A 38 -14.64 9.70 -7.54
N ASP A 39 -13.35 9.97 -7.77
CA ASP A 39 -12.36 8.97 -8.13
C ASP A 39 -11.58 8.42 -6.93
N LEU A 40 -11.78 8.98 -5.74
CA LEU A 40 -10.99 8.66 -4.55
C LEU A 40 -11.10 7.17 -4.17
N ALA A 41 -12.25 6.54 -4.39
CA ALA A 41 -12.44 5.11 -4.18
C ALA A 41 -11.55 4.28 -5.13
N ASN A 42 -11.48 4.67 -6.41
CA ASN A 42 -10.62 4.02 -7.39
C ASN A 42 -9.14 4.23 -7.03
N ARG A 43 -8.73 5.45 -6.66
CA ARG A 43 -7.36 5.74 -6.19
C ARG A 43 -6.99 4.92 -4.95
N PHE A 44 -7.95 4.70 -4.05
CA PHE A 44 -7.74 3.84 -2.89
C PHE A 44 -7.47 2.39 -3.29
N ILE A 45 -8.31 1.82 -4.17
CA ILE A 45 -8.12 0.46 -4.70
C ILE A 45 -6.76 0.34 -5.39
N ASP A 46 -6.41 1.30 -6.25
CA ASP A 46 -5.14 1.30 -6.96
C ASP A 46 -3.94 1.39 -6.00
N MET A 47 -4.07 2.16 -4.92
CA MET A 47 -3.05 2.22 -3.88
C MET A 47 -2.89 0.88 -3.15
N ILE A 48 -3.99 0.19 -2.80
CA ILE A 48 -3.93 -1.13 -2.15
C ILE A 48 -3.30 -2.17 -3.09
N ASN A 49 -3.69 -2.18 -4.36
CA ASN A 49 -3.10 -3.06 -5.37
C ASN A 49 -1.61 -2.78 -5.55
N LEU A 50 -1.21 -1.51 -5.58
CA LEU A 50 0.20 -1.15 -5.68
C LEU A 50 0.98 -1.56 -4.43
N ILE A 51 0.43 -1.40 -3.23
CA ILE A 51 1.05 -1.88 -1.99
C ILE A 51 1.27 -3.39 -2.08
N HIS A 52 0.25 -4.16 -2.43
CA HIS A 52 0.39 -5.61 -2.61
C HIS A 52 1.47 -5.96 -3.63
N GLN A 53 1.51 -5.26 -4.77
CA GLN A 53 2.54 -5.45 -5.78
C GLN A 53 3.94 -5.18 -5.24
N VAL A 54 4.21 -4.01 -4.64
CA VAL A 54 5.57 -3.67 -4.17
C VAL A 54 6.05 -4.60 -3.07
N LEU A 55 5.14 -5.12 -2.24
CA LEU A 55 5.46 -6.11 -1.22
C LEU A 55 5.75 -7.49 -1.84
N SER A 56 5.01 -7.88 -2.87
CA SER A 56 5.23 -9.13 -3.62
C SER A 56 6.56 -9.09 -4.37
N ASP A 57 6.85 -7.97 -5.02
CA ASP A 57 8.10 -7.71 -5.75
C ASP A 57 9.28 -7.45 -4.80
N ARG A 58 9.01 -7.27 -3.49
CA ARG A 58 9.96 -6.86 -2.45
C ARG A 58 10.77 -5.60 -2.82
N SER A 59 10.15 -4.70 -3.58
CA SER A 59 10.80 -3.55 -4.17
C SER A 59 9.93 -2.29 -4.08
N LEU A 60 10.40 -1.33 -3.30
CA LEU A 60 9.87 0.03 -3.25
C LEU A 60 11.05 1.01 -3.31
N PRO A 61 11.52 1.41 -4.51
CA PRO A 61 12.49 2.49 -4.64
C PRO A 61 11.96 3.78 -4.02
N LEU A 62 12.82 4.52 -3.33
CA LEU A 62 12.46 5.83 -2.78
C LEU A 62 12.25 6.82 -3.92
N HIS A 63 11.20 7.63 -3.82
CA HIS A 63 10.83 8.60 -4.85
C HIS A 63 11.96 9.60 -5.13
N PHE A 64 12.59 10.14 -4.09
CA PHE A 64 13.69 11.11 -4.23
C PHE A 64 15.07 10.45 -4.41
N ASN A 65 15.17 9.12 -4.29
CA ASN A 65 16.41 8.38 -4.51
C ASN A 65 16.10 6.93 -4.92
N SER A 66 15.92 6.72 -6.23
CA SER A 66 15.52 5.43 -6.79
C SER A 66 16.55 4.31 -6.61
N LYS A 67 17.78 4.63 -6.20
CA LYS A 67 18.84 3.65 -5.89
C LYS A 67 18.63 2.97 -4.54
N VAL A 68 17.76 3.51 -3.68
CA VAL A 68 17.49 2.98 -2.35
C VAL A 68 16.13 2.29 -2.36
N ASN A 69 16.10 1.00 -2.00
CA ASN A 69 14.87 0.25 -1.78
C ASN A 69 14.45 0.38 -0.31
N TYR A 70 13.28 0.97 -0.06
CA TYR A 70 12.70 1.10 1.29
C TYR A 70 12.56 -0.25 1.99
N LEU A 71 12.17 -1.30 1.25
CA LEU A 71 11.88 -2.62 1.82
C LEU A 71 13.15 -3.42 2.16
N ALA A 72 14.34 -2.95 1.80
CA ALA A 72 15.59 -3.68 2.03
C ALA A 72 15.92 -3.90 3.52
N SER A 73 15.45 -3.00 4.40
CA SER A 73 15.66 -3.10 5.85
C SER A 73 14.50 -3.75 6.61
N GLU A 74 13.41 -4.08 5.92
CA GLU A 74 12.20 -4.61 6.54
C GLU A 74 12.26 -6.14 6.63
N SER A 75 11.62 -6.72 7.65
CA SER A 75 11.60 -8.17 7.87
C SER A 75 10.90 -8.89 6.69
N PRO A 76 11.55 -9.86 6.02
CA PRO A 76 10.94 -10.62 4.92
C PRO A 76 9.64 -11.33 5.33
N THR A 77 9.61 -11.88 6.54
CA THR A 77 8.40 -12.52 7.10
C THR A 77 7.27 -11.53 7.29
N SER A 78 7.58 -10.32 7.75
CA SER A 78 6.57 -9.27 7.94
C SER A 78 6.04 -8.79 6.59
N ILE A 79 6.93 -8.56 5.61
CA ILE A 79 6.54 -8.24 4.22
C ILE A 79 5.59 -9.31 3.66
N SER A 80 5.97 -10.58 3.74
CA SER A 80 5.15 -11.68 3.23
C SER A 80 3.81 -11.81 3.96
N THR A 81 3.78 -11.56 5.27
CA THR A 81 2.53 -11.57 6.06
C THR A 81 1.56 -10.52 5.54
N VAL A 82 2.03 -9.29 5.33
CA VAL A 82 1.18 -8.21 4.82
C VAL A 82 0.79 -8.43 3.36
N ALA A 83 1.72 -8.90 2.52
CA ALA A 83 1.43 -9.25 1.13
C ALA A 83 0.30 -10.30 1.06
N ASN A 84 0.40 -11.39 1.81
CA ASN A 84 -0.63 -12.44 1.83
C ASN A 84 -1.98 -11.90 2.32
N TYR A 85 -1.97 -11.12 3.41
CA TYR A 85 -3.18 -10.48 3.95
C TYR A 85 -3.88 -9.60 2.91
N LEU A 86 -3.14 -8.73 2.22
CA LEU A 86 -3.70 -7.88 1.16
C LEU A 86 -4.11 -8.70 -0.07
N GLY A 87 -3.37 -9.74 -0.43
CA GLY A 87 -3.70 -10.65 -1.53
C GLY A 87 -5.04 -11.34 -1.33
N ASP A 88 -5.34 -11.78 -0.10
CA ASP A 88 -6.66 -12.35 0.25
C ASP A 88 -7.80 -11.34 0.09
N ILE A 89 -7.57 -10.08 0.49
CA ILE A 89 -8.56 -9.00 0.35
C ILE A 89 -8.81 -8.69 -1.12
N ILE A 90 -7.75 -8.55 -1.92
CA ILE A 90 -7.81 -8.26 -3.35
C ILE A 90 -8.53 -9.40 -4.09
N LYS A 91 -8.16 -10.66 -3.81
CA LYS A 91 -8.77 -11.85 -4.43
C LYS A 91 -10.28 -11.93 -4.16
N LYS A 92 -10.72 -11.50 -2.97
CA LYS A 92 -12.14 -11.46 -2.58
C LYS A 92 -12.85 -10.18 -3.04
N GLY A 93 -12.14 -9.20 -3.58
CA GLY A 93 -12.68 -7.87 -3.89
C GLY A 93 -13.17 -7.10 -2.67
N ASN A 94 -12.77 -7.50 -1.46
CA ASN A 94 -13.34 -7.01 -0.20
C ASN A 94 -12.57 -5.81 0.37
N TYR A 95 -12.36 -4.77 -0.43
CA TYR A 95 -11.60 -3.58 0.00
C TYR A 95 -12.26 -2.84 1.18
N SER A 96 -13.57 -2.98 1.36
CA SER A 96 -14.32 -2.43 2.50
C SER A 96 -13.85 -2.98 3.83
N SER A 97 -13.35 -4.22 3.91
CA SER A 97 -12.85 -4.79 5.18
C SER A 97 -11.64 -4.05 5.74
N LEU A 98 -10.93 -3.28 4.91
CA LEU A 98 -9.84 -2.41 5.38
C LEU A 98 -10.35 -1.14 6.06
N LEU A 99 -11.59 -0.75 5.78
CA LEU A 99 -12.24 0.45 6.33
C LEU A 99 -13.06 0.11 7.58
N ASP A 100 -13.46 -1.14 7.73
CA ASP A 100 -14.11 -1.63 8.93
C ASP A 100 -13.16 -1.50 10.13
N ARG A 101 -13.70 -1.00 11.25
CA ARG A 101 -12.96 -0.98 12.50
C ARG A 101 -12.85 -2.43 12.98
N VAL A 102 -11.62 -2.94 13.06
CA VAL A 102 -11.36 -4.14 13.86
C VAL A 102 -11.69 -3.78 15.32
N PRO A 103 -12.54 -4.57 16.01
CA PRO A 103 -12.95 -4.30 17.39
C PRO A 103 -11.79 -4.24 18.37
#